data_AF-A0A924AJ36-F1
#
_entry.id   AF-A0A924AJ36-F1
#
_cell.length_a   1.000
_cell.length_b   1.000
_cell.length_c   1.000
_cell.angle_alpha   90.00
_cell.angle_beta   90.00
_cell.angle_gamma   90.00
#
_symmetry.space_group_name_H-M   'P 1'
#
loop_
_entity.id
_entity.type
_entity.pdbx_description
1 polymer ?
#
loop_
_entity_poly.entity_id
_entity_poly.type
_entity_poly.pdbx_seq_one_letter_code
_entity_poly.pdbx_strand_id
1 'polypeptide(L)'
;MTLLLDSFWRAVAYCLHPRVIALSILPVVIMGALSLALGYFYWEDALAAVRGSLESYELVNALVHWLNGIGLGSLHRVLAPALLVFLAIPVIVILTLLFVALFMTPRMVSLVARRRFPQLARRQGGSLAGSLAQSLGATLLAVIALAATVPLWLVPPLVLVLPPLIWGWLTYRVMSYDALADHASREERAEILQSHR
;
A
#
# COMPACT_ATOMS: atom_id res chain seq x y z
N MET A 1 -22.92 -10.23 -13.99
CA MET A 1 -23.29 -9.05 -13.16
C MET A 1 -23.95 -9.44 -11.84
N THR A 2 -24.93 -10.34 -11.83
CA THR A 2 -25.59 -10.81 -10.58
C THR A 2 -24.63 -11.45 -9.57
N LEU A 3 -23.67 -12.27 -10.00
CA LEU A 3 -22.64 -12.86 -9.12
C LEU A 3 -21.71 -11.81 -8.47
N LEU A 4 -21.41 -10.73 -9.19
CA LEU A 4 -20.60 -9.62 -8.67
C LEU A 4 -21.36 -8.85 -7.59
N LEU A 5 -22.62 -8.51 -7.86
CA LEU A 5 -23.46 -7.78 -6.90
C LEU A 5 -23.79 -8.62 -5.66
N ASP A 6 -24.09 -9.91 -5.84
CA ASP A 6 -24.35 -10.83 -4.72
C ASP A 6 -23.10 -11.02 -3.86
N SER A 7 -21.93 -11.26 -4.47
CA SER A 7 -20.68 -11.38 -3.72
C SER A 7 -20.29 -10.08 -3.00
N PHE A 8 -20.50 -8.92 -3.63
CA PHE A 8 -20.29 -7.61 -3.02
C PHE A 8 -21.17 -7.38 -1.78
N TRP A 9 -22.48 -7.58 -1.89
CA TRP A 9 -23.39 -7.37 -0.76
C TRP A 9 -23.10 -8.32 0.40
N ARG A 10 -22.72 -9.57 0.09
CA ARG A 10 -22.28 -10.53 1.10
C ARG A 10 -21.01 -10.05 1.80
N ALA A 11 -20.04 -9.52 1.07
CA ALA A 11 -18.83 -8.96 1.65
C ALA A 11 -19.14 -7.77 2.58
N VAL A 12 -20.02 -6.85 2.15
CA VAL A 12 -20.49 -5.73 2.98
C VAL A 12 -21.12 -6.23 4.29
N ALA A 13 -21.97 -7.26 4.22
CA ALA A 13 -22.54 -7.86 5.42
C ALA A 13 -21.49 -8.52 6.33
N TYR A 14 -20.43 -9.11 5.78
CA TYR A 14 -19.32 -9.65 6.56
C TYR A 14 -18.50 -8.58 7.27
N CYS A 15 -18.41 -7.36 6.72
CA CYS A 15 -17.73 -6.26 7.40
C CYS A 15 -18.37 -5.92 8.76
N LEU A 16 -19.65 -6.26 8.98
CA LEU A 16 -20.34 -6.08 10.26
C LEU A 16 -20.05 -7.18 11.29
N HIS A 17 -19.36 -8.26 10.89
CA HIS A 17 -19.06 -9.35 11.79
C HIS A 17 -17.97 -8.92 12.80
N PRO A 18 -18.14 -9.11 14.12
CA PRO A 18 -17.20 -8.60 15.13
C PRO A 18 -15.75 -9.04 14.91
N ARG A 19 -15.54 -10.30 14.50
CA ARG A 19 -14.20 -10.80 14.15
C ARG A 19 -13.57 -10.09 12.96
N VAL A 20 -14.37 -9.72 11.95
CA VAL A 20 -13.89 -9.02 10.74
C VAL A 20 -13.54 -7.58 11.12
N ILE A 21 -14.39 -6.90 11.90
CA ILE A 21 -14.10 -5.57 12.44
C ILE A 21 -12.79 -5.56 13.21
N ALA A 22 -12.61 -6.50 14.15
CA ALA A 22 -11.37 -6.62 14.92
C ALA A 22 -10.15 -6.87 14.03
N LEU A 23 -10.28 -7.75 13.01
CA LEU A 23 -9.21 -8.01 12.05
C LEU A 23 -8.89 -6.79 11.16
N SER A 24 -9.84 -5.92 10.88
CA SER A 24 -9.64 -4.68 10.11
C SER A 24 -9.00 -3.56 10.96
N ILE A 25 -9.34 -3.48 12.25
CA ILE A 25 -8.77 -2.48 13.17
C ILE A 25 -7.33 -2.84 13.54
N LEU A 26 -7.02 -4.13 13.66
CA LEU A 26 -5.72 -4.63 14.12
C LEU A 26 -4.51 -4.09 13.32
N PRO A 27 -4.49 -4.14 11.96
CA PRO A 27 -3.40 -3.55 11.17
C PRO A 27 -3.26 -2.06 11.41
N VAL A 28 -4.37 -1.33 11.50
CA VAL A 28 -4.37 0.13 11.70
C VAL A 28 -3.77 0.49 13.05
N VAL A 29 -4.17 -0.21 14.10
CA VAL A 29 -3.66 0.02 15.46
C VAL A 29 -2.18 -0.34 15.54
N ILE A 30 -1.78 -1.51 15.02
CA ILE A 30 -0.37 -1.95 15.09
C ILE A 30 0.52 -1.02 14.27
N MET A 31 0.16 -0.76 13.01
CA MET A 31 0.98 0.09 12.14
C MET A 31 0.96 1.54 12.60
N GLY A 32 -0.18 2.04 13.07
CA GLY A 32 -0.29 3.39 13.64
C GLY A 32 0.56 3.53 14.91
N ALA A 33 0.48 2.58 15.83
CA ALA A 33 1.31 2.58 17.03
C ALA A 33 2.81 2.47 16.71
N LEU A 34 3.18 1.62 15.74
CA LEU A 34 4.56 1.49 15.30
C LEU A 34 5.08 2.78 14.66
N SER A 35 4.31 3.40 13.75
CA SER A 35 4.65 4.68 13.13
C SER A 35 4.76 5.81 14.15
N LEU A 36 3.85 5.87 15.13
CA LEU A 36 3.91 6.85 16.21
C LEU A 36 5.11 6.62 17.13
N ALA A 37 5.41 5.37 17.48
CA ALA A 37 6.58 5.04 18.28
C ALA A 37 7.88 5.43 17.55
N LEU A 38 8.00 5.05 16.27
CA LEU A 38 9.16 5.42 15.46
C LEU A 38 9.28 6.94 15.29
N GLY A 39 8.16 7.64 15.07
CA GLY A 39 8.13 9.10 15.04
C GLY A 39 8.56 9.69 16.37
N TYR A 40 8.06 9.18 17.49
CA TYR A 40 8.43 9.70 18.81
C TYR A 40 9.92 9.53 19.12
N PHE A 41 10.50 8.36 18.81
CA PHE A 41 11.90 8.06 19.15
C PHE A 41 12.92 8.56 18.14
N TYR A 42 12.60 8.58 16.83
CA TYR A 42 13.59 8.78 15.77
C TYR A 42 13.34 10.01 14.89
N TRP A 43 12.27 10.79 15.14
CA TRP A 43 11.94 11.91 14.26
C TRP A 43 13.07 12.94 14.16
N GLU A 44 13.62 13.40 15.29
CA GLU A 44 14.67 14.41 15.29
C GLU A 44 15.96 13.90 14.63
N ASP A 45 16.37 12.67 14.94
CA ASP A 45 17.57 12.06 14.35
C ASP A 45 17.41 11.86 12.83
N ALA A 46 16.26 11.36 12.39
CA ALA A 46 15.97 11.18 10.97
C ALA A 46 15.91 12.52 10.24
N LEU A 47 15.30 13.53 10.86
CA LEU A 47 15.23 14.87 10.29
C LEU A 47 16.61 15.52 10.20
N ALA A 48 17.46 15.36 11.23
CA ALA A 48 18.84 15.82 11.22
C ALA A 48 19.66 15.13 10.11
N ALA A 49 19.49 13.81 9.95
CA ALA A 49 20.15 13.06 8.88
C ALA A 49 19.74 13.53 7.48
N VAL A 50 18.44 13.76 7.25
CA VAL A 50 17.94 14.29 5.98
C VAL A 50 18.45 15.71 5.74
N ARG A 51 18.43 16.58 6.76
CA ARG A 51 18.96 17.96 6.64
C ARG A 51 20.45 17.96 6.30
N GLY A 52 21.26 17.22 7.05
CA GLY A 52 22.71 17.13 6.79
C GLY A 52 23.01 16.55 5.41
N SER A 53 22.20 15.59 4.94
CA SER A 53 22.32 15.07 3.56
C SER A 53 22.02 16.15 2.52
N LEU A 54 20.96 16.93 2.72
CA LEU A 54 20.58 18.01 1.81
C LEU A 54 21.62 19.14 1.76
N GLU A 55 22.20 19.51 2.90
CA GLU A 55 23.24 20.55 3.02
C GLU A 55 24.56 20.15 2.34
N SER A 56 24.81 18.84 2.16
CA SER A 56 26.00 18.36 1.45
C SER A 56 25.93 18.54 -0.07
N TYR A 57 24.75 18.78 -0.63
CA TYR A 57 24.57 19.00 -2.07
C TYR A 57 24.67 20.49 -2.44
N GLU A 58 25.66 20.84 -3.28
CA GLU A 58 25.85 22.22 -3.74
C GLU A 58 24.63 22.80 -4.47
N LEU A 59 23.90 21.97 -5.22
CA LEU A 59 22.68 22.38 -5.93
C LEU A 59 21.59 22.86 -4.97
N VAL A 60 21.44 22.19 -3.82
CA VAL A 60 20.45 22.56 -2.80
C VAL A 60 20.84 23.89 -2.16
N ASN A 61 22.13 24.08 -1.85
CA ASN A 61 22.63 25.33 -1.29
C ASN A 61 22.44 26.52 -2.26
N ALA A 62 22.71 26.31 -3.55
CA ALA A 62 22.46 27.31 -4.58
C ALA A 62 20.97 27.68 -4.70
N LEU A 63 20.08 26.68 -4.66
CA LEU A 63 18.63 26.88 -4.67
C LEU A 63 18.15 27.66 -3.43
N VAL A 64 18.66 27.31 -2.24
CA VAL A 64 18.32 28.00 -0.98
C VAL A 64 18.79 29.45 -1.01
N HIS A 65 20.00 29.73 -1.54
CA HIS A 65 20.51 31.08 -1.67
C HIS A 65 19.65 31.93 -2.62
N TRP A 66 19.23 31.37 -3.75
CA TRP A 66 18.29 32.00 -4.67
C TRP A 66 16.91 32.26 -4.02
N LEU A 67 16.36 31.28 -3.29
CA LEU A 67 15.11 31.43 -2.53
C LEU A 67 15.19 32.52 -1.46
N ASN A 68 16.33 32.65 -0.78
CA ASN A 68 16.57 33.73 0.17
C ASN A 68 16.55 35.10 -0.52
N GLY A 69 17.10 35.19 -1.74
CA GLY A 69 17.11 36.43 -2.54
C GLY A 69 15.73 36.95 -2.94
N ILE A 70 14.73 36.06 -3.05
CA ILE A 70 13.33 36.42 -3.37
C ILE A 70 12.41 36.46 -2.12
N GLY A 71 12.98 36.41 -0.91
CA GLY A 71 12.23 36.49 0.35
C GLY A 71 11.55 35.18 0.78
N LEU A 72 11.81 34.06 0.11
CA LEU A 72 11.21 32.75 0.38
C LEU A 72 12.12 31.82 1.20
N GLY A 73 13.08 32.37 1.93
CA GLY A 73 14.05 31.60 2.72
C GLY A 73 13.45 30.62 3.75
N SER A 74 12.22 30.88 4.19
CA SER A 74 11.50 29.99 5.11
C SER A 74 11.12 28.64 4.50
N LEU A 75 11.02 28.52 3.16
CA LEU A 75 10.60 27.27 2.51
C LEU A 75 11.58 26.12 2.75
N HIS A 76 12.88 26.41 2.86
CA HIS A 76 13.89 25.37 3.09
C HIS A 76 13.65 24.62 4.43
N ARG A 77 13.04 25.27 5.43
CA ARG A 77 12.76 24.67 6.74
C ARG A 77 11.77 23.49 6.63
N VAL A 78 10.90 23.51 5.63
CA VAL A 78 9.86 22.49 5.39
C VAL A 78 10.34 21.41 4.42
N LEU A 79 11.42 21.65 3.67
CA LEU A 79 11.93 20.72 2.67
C LEU A 79 12.34 19.36 3.29
N ALA A 80 13.13 19.39 4.36
CA ALA A 80 13.58 18.16 5.01
C ALA A 80 12.43 17.36 5.66
N PRO A 81 11.51 17.97 6.45
CA PRO A 81 10.33 17.25 6.94
C PRO A 81 9.44 16.70 5.81
N ALA A 82 9.22 17.48 4.74
CA ALA A 82 8.40 17.04 3.61
C ALA A 82 9.03 15.83 2.90
N LEU A 83 10.35 15.86 2.67
CA LEU A 83 11.07 14.75 2.05
C LEU A 83 11.05 13.50 2.95
N LEU A 84 11.25 13.67 4.26
CA LEU A 84 11.18 12.58 5.22
C LEU A 84 9.80 11.90 5.20
N VAL A 85 8.72 12.68 5.24
CA VAL A 85 7.35 12.16 5.16
C VAL A 85 7.08 11.49 3.80
N PHE A 86 7.52 12.12 2.70
CA PHE A 86 7.40 11.56 1.36
C PHE A 86 8.08 10.19 1.22
N LEU A 87 9.24 10.00 1.85
CA LEU A 87 9.95 8.73 1.86
C LEU A 87 9.32 7.72 2.82
N ALA A 88 8.84 8.17 3.98
CA ALA A 88 8.24 7.31 5.00
C ALA A 88 6.89 6.73 4.57
N ILE A 89 6.04 7.50 3.87
CA ILE A 89 4.70 7.07 3.46
C ILE A 89 4.72 5.76 2.64
N PRO A 90 5.49 5.64 1.54
CA PRO A 90 5.58 4.39 0.77
C PRO A 90 6.02 3.21 1.62
N VAL A 91 6.99 3.39 2.52
CA VAL A 91 7.48 2.33 3.41
C VAL A 91 6.37 1.87 4.35
N ILE A 92 5.67 2.81 4.99
CA ILE A 92 4.54 2.51 5.88
C ILE A 92 3.43 1.78 5.11
N VAL A 93 3.10 2.23 3.89
CA VAL A 93 2.13 1.59 3.02
C VAL A 93 2.54 0.15 2.71
N ILE A 94 3.79 -0.08 2.28
CA ILE A 94 4.32 -1.41 1.96
C ILE A 94 4.21 -2.33 3.19
N LEU A 95 4.67 -1.87 4.36
CA LEU A 95 4.62 -2.66 5.59
C LEU A 95 3.19 -2.97 6.01
N THR A 96 2.27 -2.01 5.83
CA THR A 96 0.85 -2.19 6.13
C THR A 96 0.21 -3.21 5.20
N LEU A 97 0.43 -3.09 3.89
CA LEU A 97 -0.08 -4.05 2.90
C LEU A 97 0.47 -5.45 3.17
N LEU A 98 1.75 -5.54 3.52
CA LEU A 98 2.37 -6.81 3.85
C LEU A 98 1.77 -7.43 5.12
N PHE A 99 1.56 -6.64 6.16
CA PHE A 99 0.90 -7.10 7.37
C PHE A 99 -0.52 -7.62 7.10
N VAL A 100 -1.30 -6.87 6.29
CA VAL A 100 -2.65 -7.28 5.89
C VAL A 100 -2.62 -8.60 5.11
N ALA A 101 -1.75 -8.71 4.11
CA ALA A 101 -1.61 -9.91 3.28
C ALA A 101 -1.24 -11.15 4.13
N LEU A 102 -0.30 -11.00 5.08
CA LEU A 102 0.19 -12.11 5.89
C LEU A 102 -0.76 -12.53 7.02
N PHE A 103 -1.47 -11.58 7.65
CA PHE A 103 -2.24 -11.86 8.87
C PHE A 103 -3.75 -11.79 8.68
N MET A 104 -4.24 -10.82 7.92
CA MET A 104 -5.67 -10.53 7.81
C MET A 104 -6.31 -11.38 6.71
N THR A 105 -5.75 -11.36 5.50
CA THR A 105 -6.32 -12.06 4.35
C THR A 105 -6.54 -13.56 4.56
N PRO A 106 -5.55 -14.37 5.03
CA PRO A 106 -5.76 -15.80 5.25
C PRO A 106 -6.83 -16.10 6.31
N ARG A 107 -6.97 -15.24 7.32
CA ARG A 107 -8.02 -15.38 8.34
C ARG A 107 -9.40 -15.06 7.79
N MET A 108 -9.51 -14.06 6.93
CA MET A 108 -10.78 -13.70 6.28
C MET A 108 -11.20 -14.74 5.25
N VAL A 109 -10.27 -15.18 4.39
CA VAL A 109 -10.53 -16.24 3.39
C VAL A 109 -10.93 -17.54 4.10
N SER A 110 -10.21 -17.94 5.15
CA SER A 110 -10.56 -19.16 5.89
C SER A 110 -11.91 -19.07 6.60
N LEU A 111 -12.33 -17.89 7.08
CA LEU A 111 -13.67 -17.67 7.65
C LEU A 111 -14.76 -17.87 6.59
N VAL A 112 -14.60 -17.28 5.41
CA VAL A 112 -15.57 -17.41 4.31
C VAL A 112 -15.62 -18.85 3.80
N ALA A 113 -14.46 -19.47 3.59
CA ALA A 113 -14.36 -20.86 3.14
C ALA A 113 -15.08 -21.81 4.10
N ARG A 114 -14.82 -21.71 5.41
CA ARG A 114 -15.48 -22.57 6.41
C ARG A 114 -16.99 -22.36 6.49
N ARG A 115 -17.47 -21.12 6.31
CA ARG A 115 -18.89 -20.78 6.54
C ARG A 115 -19.77 -20.96 5.29
N ARG A 116 -19.23 -20.75 4.09
CA ARG A 116 -20.01 -20.78 2.84
C ARG A 116 -19.56 -21.82 1.83
N PHE A 117 -18.29 -22.25 1.88
CA PHE A 117 -17.74 -23.20 0.93
C PHE A 117 -17.03 -24.36 1.64
N PRO A 118 -17.71 -25.10 2.54
CA PRO A 118 -17.08 -26.14 3.36
C PRO A 118 -16.51 -27.30 2.52
N GLN A 119 -17.01 -27.48 1.29
CA GLN A 119 -16.55 -28.50 0.34
C GLN A 119 -15.41 -28.03 -0.57
N LEU A 120 -15.00 -26.75 -0.50
CA LEU A 120 -13.96 -26.21 -1.37
C LEU A 120 -12.59 -26.77 -0.97
N ALA A 121 -11.95 -27.47 -1.91
CA ALA A 121 -10.64 -28.05 -1.70
C ALA A 121 -9.58 -26.96 -1.50
N ARG A 122 -8.78 -27.09 -0.44
CA ARG A 122 -7.62 -26.22 -0.22
C ARG A 122 -6.43 -26.79 -0.98
N ARG A 123 -6.23 -26.35 -2.21
CA ARG A 123 -5.09 -26.79 -3.03
C ARG A 123 -3.75 -26.21 -2.60
N GLN A 124 -3.74 -25.20 -1.71
CA GLN A 124 -2.53 -24.57 -1.17
C GLN A 124 -1.50 -24.22 -2.26
N GLY A 125 -1.96 -23.76 -3.42
CA GLY A 125 -1.11 -23.49 -4.58
C GLY A 125 -0.29 -22.19 -4.45
N GLY A 126 -0.54 -21.40 -3.41
CA GLY A 126 0.25 -20.24 -3.03
C GLY A 126 1.15 -20.51 -1.82
N SER A 127 2.28 -19.81 -1.77
CA SER A 127 3.16 -19.80 -0.59
C SER A 127 3.22 -18.39 0.00
N LEU A 128 3.55 -18.28 1.30
CA LEU A 128 3.79 -16.98 1.95
C LEU A 128 4.88 -16.18 1.23
N ALA A 129 5.93 -16.86 0.76
CA ALA A 129 6.98 -16.24 -0.06
C ALA A 129 6.44 -15.73 -1.41
N GLY A 130 5.48 -16.45 -2.01
CA GLY A 130 4.82 -16.04 -3.24
C GLY A 130 3.91 -14.82 -3.06
N SER A 131 3.14 -14.75 -1.97
CA SER A 131 2.33 -13.56 -1.64
C SER A 131 3.24 -12.36 -1.31
N LEU A 132 4.33 -12.57 -0.58
CA LEU A 132 5.33 -11.55 -0.29
C LEU A 132 5.96 -11.01 -1.58
N ALA A 133 6.47 -11.88 -2.46
CA ALA A 133 7.10 -11.48 -3.71
C ALA A 133 6.11 -10.76 -4.65
N GLN A 134 4.87 -11.24 -4.73
CA GLN A 134 3.83 -10.61 -5.54
C GLN A 134 3.44 -9.24 -4.99
N SER A 135 3.25 -9.12 -3.67
CA SER A 135 2.86 -7.87 -3.02
C SER A 135 3.98 -6.83 -3.12
N LEU A 136 5.23 -7.23 -2.87
CA LEU A 136 6.39 -6.36 -3.04
C LEU A 136 6.56 -5.94 -4.50
N GLY A 137 6.47 -6.87 -5.45
CA GLY A 137 6.59 -6.57 -6.88
C GLY A 137 5.49 -5.63 -7.38
N ALA A 138 4.24 -5.86 -6.99
CA ALA A 138 3.12 -4.99 -7.35
C ALA A 138 3.27 -3.60 -6.71
N THR A 139 3.69 -3.52 -5.45
CA THR A 139 3.87 -2.24 -4.76
C THR A 139 5.04 -1.45 -5.34
N LEU A 140 6.15 -2.11 -5.66
CA LEU A 140 7.28 -1.48 -6.34
C LEU A 140 6.86 -0.93 -7.71
N LEU A 141 6.10 -1.71 -8.49
CA LEU A 141 5.58 -1.25 -9.77
C LEU A 141 4.64 -0.04 -9.60
N ALA A 142 3.80 -0.03 -8.56
CA ALA A 142 2.92 1.08 -8.25
C ALA A 142 3.68 2.34 -7.85
N VAL A 143 4.77 2.22 -7.07
CA VAL A 143 5.65 3.34 -6.71
C VAL A 143 6.34 3.90 -7.96
N ILE A 144 6.88 3.04 -8.82
CA ILE A 144 7.50 3.45 -10.10
C ILE A 144 6.46 4.17 -10.97
N ALA A 145 5.24 3.62 -11.07
CA ALA A 145 4.17 4.24 -11.82
C ALA A 145 3.78 5.61 -11.25
N LEU A 146 3.62 5.73 -9.92
CA LEU A 146 3.33 7.00 -9.26
C LEU A 146 4.41 8.03 -9.54
N ALA A 147 5.68 7.68 -9.37
CA ALA A 147 6.82 8.54 -9.65
C ALA A 147 6.84 8.99 -11.12
N ALA A 148 6.60 8.07 -12.06
CA ALA A 148 6.50 8.36 -13.48
C ALA A 148 5.32 9.30 -13.82
N THR A 149 4.26 9.30 -13.00
CA THR A 149 3.10 10.18 -13.21
C THR A 149 3.26 11.58 -12.62
N VAL A 150 4.28 11.84 -11.78
CA VAL A 150 4.50 13.16 -11.15
C VAL A 150 4.49 14.31 -12.16
N PRO A 151 5.17 14.24 -13.33
CA PRO A 151 5.11 15.31 -14.32
C PRO A 151 3.69 15.56 -14.87
N LEU A 152 2.87 14.52 -14.97
CA LEU A 152 1.50 14.61 -15.46
C LEU A 152 0.55 15.23 -14.43
N TRP A 153 0.93 15.29 -13.15
CA TRP A 153 0.07 15.86 -12.09
C TRP A 153 -0.09 17.38 -12.20
N LEU A 154 0.75 18.06 -12.98
CA LEU A 154 0.60 19.49 -13.28
C LEU A 154 -0.68 19.81 -14.06
N VAL A 155 -1.31 18.79 -14.67
CA VAL A 155 -2.59 18.89 -15.35
C VAL A 155 -3.71 18.50 -14.37
N PRO A 156 -4.57 19.44 -13.91
CA PRO A 156 -5.51 19.20 -12.81
C PRO A 156 -6.46 17.98 -12.98
N PRO A 157 -6.95 17.65 -14.19
CA PRO A 157 -7.70 16.41 -14.39
C PRO A 157 -6.89 15.13 -14.16
N LEU A 158 -5.60 15.11 -14.50
CA LEU A 158 -4.79 13.89 -14.48
C LEU A 158 -4.37 13.49 -13.06
N VAL A 159 -4.08 14.46 -12.19
CA VAL A 159 -3.76 14.17 -10.77
C VAL A 159 -4.94 13.55 -10.02
N LEU A 160 -6.18 13.79 -10.47
CA LEU A 160 -7.37 13.18 -9.88
C LEU A 160 -7.63 11.75 -10.38
N VAL A 161 -7.12 11.39 -11.55
CA VAL A 161 -7.40 10.09 -12.19
C VAL A 161 -6.26 9.09 -12.01
N LEU A 162 -5.01 9.52 -12.22
CA LEU A 162 -3.86 8.61 -12.26
C LEU A 162 -3.59 7.92 -10.91
N PRO A 163 -3.55 8.64 -9.76
CA PRO A 163 -3.28 7.99 -8.48
C PRO A 163 -4.36 6.98 -8.08
N PRO A 164 -5.68 7.27 -8.15
CA PRO A 164 -6.71 6.28 -7.88
C PRO A 164 -6.67 5.07 -8.81
N LEU A 165 -6.31 5.25 -10.09
CA LEU A 165 -6.23 4.17 -11.05
C LEU A 165 -5.06 3.22 -10.73
N ILE A 166 -3.89 3.78 -10.41
CA ILE A 166 -2.73 3.00 -9.94
C ILE A 166 -3.07 2.27 -8.64
N TRP A 167 -3.77 2.94 -7.72
CA TRP A 167 -4.17 2.36 -6.44
C TRP A 167 -5.18 1.22 -6.59
N GLY A 168 -6.18 1.40 -7.46
CA GLY A 168 -7.15 0.37 -7.80
C GLY A 168 -6.48 -0.85 -8.44
N TRP A 169 -5.56 -0.61 -9.38
CA TRP A 169 -4.76 -1.67 -10.00
C TRP A 169 -3.92 -2.45 -8.98
N LEU A 170 -3.24 -1.75 -8.08
CA LEU A 170 -2.43 -2.37 -7.01
C LEU A 170 -3.32 -3.24 -6.11
N THR A 171 -4.43 -2.67 -5.63
CA THR A 171 -5.37 -3.36 -4.73
C THR A 171 -5.95 -4.61 -5.40
N TYR A 172 -6.37 -4.51 -6.66
CA TYR A 172 -6.82 -5.65 -7.45
C TYR A 172 -5.75 -6.74 -7.54
N ARG A 173 -4.50 -6.39 -7.85
CA ARG A 173 -3.40 -7.35 -8.01
C ARG A 173 -3.07 -8.09 -6.71
N VAL A 174 -3.02 -7.38 -5.59
CA VAL A 174 -2.72 -7.96 -4.28
C VAL A 174 -3.89 -8.83 -3.80
N MET A 175 -5.12 -8.28 -3.77
CA MET A 175 -6.28 -9.00 -3.26
C MET A 175 -6.64 -10.24 -4.09
N SER A 176 -6.54 -10.17 -5.42
CA SER A 176 -6.83 -11.33 -6.28
C SER A 176 -5.83 -12.47 -6.06
N TYR A 177 -4.56 -12.14 -5.83
CA TYR A 177 -3.55 -13.15 -5.51
C TYR A 177 -3.86 -13.80 -4.17
N ASP A 178 -4.08 -12.99 -3.14
CA ASP A 178 -4.29 -13.50 -1.78
C ASP A 178 -5.59 -14.31 -1.65
N ALA A 179 -6.66 -13.92 -2.35
CA ALA A 179 -7.92 -14.66 -2.34
C ALA A 179 -7.81 -16.06 -2.97
N LEU A 180 -6.95 -16.20 -3.99
CA LEU A 180 -6.78 -17.45 -4.72
C LEU A 180 -5.63 -18.32 -4.20
N ALA A 181 -4.67 -17.75 -3.47
CA ALA A 181 -3.47 -18.44 -3.00
C ALA A 181 -3.77 -19.71 -2.19
N ASP A 182 -4.79 -19.69 -1.34
CA ASP A 182 -5.13 -20.83 -0.47
C ASP A 182 -5.92 -21.94 -1.20
N HIS A 183 -6.51 -21.65 -2.36
CA HIS A 183 -7.57 -22.49 -2.95
C HIS A 183 -7.31 -22.91 -4.39
N ALA A 184 -6.53 -22.16 -5.16
CA ALA A 184 -6.23 -22.46 -6.57
C ALA A 184 -4.76 -22.86 -6.76
N SER A 185 -4.50 -23.76 -7.71
CA SER A 185 -3.14 -24.07 -8.17
C SER A 185 -2.52 -22.86 -8.90
N ARG A 186 -1.18 -22.87 -9.12
CA ARG A 186 -0.52 -21.77 -9.83
C ARG A 186 -1.08 -21.58 -11.25
N GLU A 187 -1.39 -22.67 -11.93
CA GLU A 187 -1.97 -22.69 -13.28
C GLU A 187 -3.43 -22.19 -13.26
N GLU A 188 -4.25 -22.70 -12.34
CA GLU A 188 -5.65 -22.29 -12.20
C GLU A 188 -5.78 -20.78 -11.91
N ARG A 189 -4.89 -20.22 -11.09
CA ARG A 189 -4.87 -18.76 -10.83
C ARG A 189 -4.60 -17.95 -12.09
N ALA A 190 -3.65 -18.39 -12.91
CA ALA A 190 -3.29 -17.69 -14.13
C ALA A 190 -4.45 -17.71 -15.13
N GLU A 191 -5.13 -18.85 -15.24
CA GLU A 191 -6.31 -19.03 -16.10
C GLU A 191 -7.48 -18.15 -15.63
N ILE A 192 -7.82 -18.16 -14.34
CA ILE A 192 -8.90 -17.32 -13.75
C ILE A 192 -8.63 -15.83 -13.98
N LEU A 193 -7.38 -15.38 -13.81
CA LEU A 193 -7.00 -13.97 -14.02
C LEU A 193 -7.00 -13.56 -15.50
N GLN A 194 -6.90 -14.52 -16.42
CA GLN A 194 -7.00 -14.25 -17.87
C GLN A 194 -8.46 -14.23 -18.33
N SER A 195 -9.31 -15.10 -17.79
CA SER A 195 -10.71 -15.20 -18.19
C SER A 195 -11.63 -14.13 -17.59
N HIS A 196 -11.21 -13.45 -16.50
CA HIS A 196 -12.06 -12.50 -15.75
C HIS A 196 -11.43 -11.11 -15.51
N ARG A 197 -10.79 -10.51 -16.53
CA ARG A 197 -10.22 -9.14 -16.45
C ARG A 197 -11.25 -8.02 -16.44
#